data_AF-A0A3G8QST4-F1
#
_entry.id   AF-A0A3G8QST4-F1
#
_cell.length_a   1.000
_cell.length_b   1.000
_cell.length_c   1.000
_cell.angle_alpha   90.00
_cell.angle_beta   90.00
_cell.angle_gamma   90.00
#
_symmetry.space_group_name_H-M   'P 1'
#
loop_
_entity.id
_entity.type
_entity.pdbx_description
1 polymer ?
#
loop_
_entity_poly.entity_id
_entity_poly.type
_entity_poly.pdbx_seq_one_letter_code
_entity_poly.pdbx_strand_id
1 'polypeptide(L)' 'MTAKLTSVEATLPIGPLELQITYKLYLGAPKDFEDAVHLYAMFKETLSTPELERWVTKLNVEDDYDRLERA' A
#
# COMPACT_ATOMS: atom_id res chain seq x y z
N MET A 1 9.23 -6.96 3.48
CA MET A 1 9.61 -7.79 2.32
C MET A 1 9.78 -6.83 1.15
N THR A 2 10.94 -6.78 0.48
CA THR A 2 11.21 -5.76 -0.57
C THR A 2 10.81 -6.31 -1.94
N ALA A 3 9.80 -5.72 -2.59
CA ALA A 3 9.43 -6.07 -3.95
C ALA A 3 10.49 -5.50 -4.93
N LYS A 4 10.88 -6.29 -5.95
CA LYS A 4 11.79 -5.87 -7.01
C LYS A 4 11.06 -5.91 -8.35
N LEU A 5 10.76 -4.74 -8.92
CA LEU A 5 10.32 -4.67 -10.31
C LEU A 5 11.54 -4.81 -11.23
N THR A 6 11.50 -5.76 -12.16
CA THR A 6 12.58 -5.97 -13.14
C THR A 6 12.17 -5.33 -14.46
N SER A 7 12.68 -4.13 -14.74
CA SER A 7 12.76 -3.55 -16.08
C SER A 7 14.19 -3.74 -16.58
N VAL A 8 14.35 -3.97 -17.89
CA VAL A 8 15.52 -4.62 -18.53
C VAL A 8 16.89 -3.95 -18.28
N GLU A 9 17.00 -2.77 -17.65
CA GLU A 9 18.30 -2.13 -17.43
C GLU A 9 18.57 -1.52 -16.03
N ALA A 10 17.67 -1.60 -15.05
CA ALA A 10 17.99 -1.15 -13.68
C ALA A 10 17.07 -1.75 -12.60
N THR A 11 17.65 -2.07 -11.43
CA THR A 11 16.86 -2.40 -10.23
C THR A 11 16.53 -1.09 -9.50
N LEU A 12 15.26 -0.69 -9.49
CA LEU A 12 14.82 0.47 -8.72
C LEU A 12 14.44 0.03 -7.30
N PRO A 13 15.03 0.62 -6.26
CA PRO A 13 14.59 0.38 -4.89
C PRO A 13 13.22 1.05 -4.71
N ILE A 14 12.18 0.23 -4.65
CA ILE A 14 10.84 0.68 -4.28
C ILE A 14 10.64 0.50 -2.78
N GLY A 15 9.92 1.46 -2.18
CA GLY A 15 9.50 1.34 -0.78
C GLY A 15 8.64 0.08 -0.57
N PRO A 16 8.49 -0.40 0.68
CA PRO A 16 7.64 -1.56 0.96
C PRO A 16 6.23 -1.31 0.42
N LEU A 17 5.59 -2.37 -0.09
CA LEU A 17 4.26 -2.27 -0.72
C LEU A 17 3.24 -1.71 0.27
N GLU A 18 3.39 -2.08 1.54
CA GLU A 18 2.58 -1.58 2.65
C GLU A 18 2.61 -0.05 2.74
N LEU A 19 3.81 0.55 2.67
CA LEU A 19 3.96 2.00 2.66
C LEU A 19 3.32 2.61 1.41
N GLN A 20 3.41 1.97 0.25
CA GLN A 20 2.82 2.50 -0.98
C GLN A 20 1.29 2.54 -0.90
N ILE A 21 0.68 1.49 -0.36
CA ILE A 21 -0.78 1.42 -0.13
C ILE A 21 -1.20 2.53 0.84
N THR A 22 -0.57 2.61 2.01
CA THR A 22 -0.96 3.60 3.03
C THR A 22 -0.67 5.02 2.60
N TYR A 23 0.37 5.25 1.80
CA TYR A 23 0.66 6.57 1.24
C TYR A 23 -0.41 7.02 0.24
N LYS A 24 -0.96 6.10 -0.56
CA LYS A 24 -2.10 6.41 -1.44
C LYS A 24 -3.36 6.73 -0.66
N LEU A 25 -3.65 6.00 0.43
CA LEU A 25 -4.73 6.38 1.35
C LEU A 25 -4.53 7.79 1.90
N TYR A 26 -3.30 8.11 2.31
CA TYR A 26 -2.95 9.43 2.84
C TYR A 26 -3.15 10.58 1.84
N LEU A 27 -2.97 10.35 0.54
CA LEU A 27 -3.24 11.36 -0.49
C LEU A 27 -4.73 11.73 -0.58
N GLY A 28 -5.63 10.82 -0.20
CA GLY A 28 -7.06 11.09 0.00
C GLY A 28 -7.88 11.41 -1.25
N ALA A 29 -7.28 11.39 -2.46
CA ALA A 29 -8.05 11.58 -3.69
C ALA A 29 -8.81 10.29 -4.07
N PRO A 30 -10.00 10.37 -4.70
CA PRO A 30 -10.77 9.19 -5.07
C PRO A 30 -10.00 8.17 -5.91
N LYS A 31 -9.18 8.64 -6.86
CA LYS A 31 -8.35 7.79 -7.71
C LYS A 31 -7.22 7.10 -6.94
N ASP A 32 -6.64 7.78 -5.95
CA ASP A 32 -5.60 7.20 -5.12
C ASP A 32 -6.17 6.11 -4.20
N PHE A 33 -7.41 6.28 -3.74
CA PHE A 33 -8.12 5.23 -3.00
C PHE A 33 -8.39 3.99 -3.87
N GLU A 34 -8.89 4.17 -5.10
CA GLU A 34 -9.08 3.06 -6.05
C GLU A 34 -7.75 2.32 -6.32
N ASP A 35 -6.66 3.06 -6.50
CA ASP A 35 -5.33 2.47 -6.67
C ASP A 35 -4.86 1.69 -5.42
N ALA A 36 -5.14 2.21 -4.22
CA ALA A 36 -4.80 1.55 -2.95
C ALA A 36 -5.57 0.23 -2.80
N VAL A 37 -6.88 0.23 -3.11
CA VAL A 37 -7.71 -0.98 -3.12
C VAL A 37 -7.16 -2.00 -4.12
N HIS A 38 -6.82 -1.56 -5.33
CA HIS A 38 -6.27 -2.44 -6.35
C HIS A 38 -4.95 -3.10 -5.91
N LEU A 39 -4.02 -2.31 -5.37
CA LEU A 39 -2.74 -2.81 -4.85
C LEU A 39 -2.94 -3.76 -3.67
N TYR A 40 -3.81 -3.42 -2.73
CA TYR A 40 -4.12 -4.26 -1.59
C TYR A 40 -4.70 -5.61 -2.04
N ALA A 41 -5.70 -5.60 -2.92
CA ALA A 41 -6.33 -6.82 -3.42
C ALA A 41 -5.35 -7.72 -4.20
N MET A 42 -4.48 -7.13 -5.03
CA MET A 42 -3.50 -7.88 -5.83
C MET A 42 -2.42 -8.53 -4.96
N PHE A 43 -1.98 -7.86 -3.90
CA PHE A 43 -0.82 -8.29 -3.11
C PHE A 43 -1.16 -8.80 -1.71
N LYS A 44 -2.44 -8.88 -1.32
CA LYS A 44 -2.87 -9.22 0.05
C LYS A 44 -2.18 -10.42 0.67
N GLU A 45 -1.90 -11.46 -0.12
CA GLU A 45 -1.28 -12.70 0.36
C GLU A 45 0.22 -12.54 0.66
N THR A 46 0.84 -11.48 0.13
CA THR A 46 2.26 -11.16 0.28
C THR A 46 2.52 -9.99 1.23
N LEU A 47 1.48 -9.23 1.59
CA LEU A 47 1.58 -8.11 2.51
C LEU A 47 1.82 -8.61 3.93
N SER A 48 2.69 -7.91 4.64
CA SER A 48 2.88 -8.09 6.07
C SER A 48 1.87 -7.22 6.82
N THR A 49 0.82 -7.83 7.37
CA THR A 49 -0.18 -7.11 8.19
C THR A 49 0.45 -6.22 9.27
N PRO A 50 1.44 -6.68 10.08
CA PRO A 50 2.06 -5.82 11.08
C PRO A 50 2.81 -4.61 10.51
N GLU A 51 3.33 -4.73 9.28
CA GLU A 51 4.04 -3.64 8.60
C GLU A 51 3.02 -2.62 8.08
N LEU A 52 1.92 -3.11 7.50
CA LEU A 52 0.82 -2.31 6.99
C LEU A 52 0.16 -1.51 8.11
N GLU A 53 -0.25 -2.16 9.20
CA GLU A 53 -0.84 -1.51 10.38
C GLU A 53 0.09 -0.44 10.95
N ARG A 54 1.41 -0.70 11.01
CA ARG A 54 2.37 0.31 11.47
C ARG A 54 2.36 1.56 10.60
N TRP A 55 2.26 1.42 9.28
CA TRP A 55 2.19 2.57 8.38
C TRP A 55 0.83 3.27 8.41
N VAL A 56 -0.27 2.51 8.56
CA VAL A 56 -1.62 3.04 8.75
C VAL A 56 -1.63 4.00 9.95
N THR A 57 -1.14 3.55 11.11
CA THR A 57 -1.06 4.40 12.31
C THR A 57 -0.10 5.56 12.13
N LYS A 58 1.05 5.34 11.47
CA LYS A 58 2.05 6.39 11.29
C LYS A 58 1.56 7.52 10.36
N LEU A 59 0.70 7.21 9.40
CA LEU A 59 0.12 8.19 8.48
C LEU A 59 -1.27 8.69 8.91
N ASN A 60 -1.82 8.15 10.00
CA ASN A 60 -3.14 8.49 10.52
C ASN A 60 -4.25 8.30 9.47
N VAL A 61 -4.28 7.12 8.84
CA VAL A 61 -5.22 6.73 7.77
C VAL A 61 -6.10 5.54 8.17
N GLU A 62 -6.34 5.36 9.47
CA GLU A 62 -7.12 4.24 10.04
C GLU A 62 -8.51 4.15 9.43
N ASP A 63 -9.22 5.28 9.29
CA ASP A 63 -10.59 5.30 8.75
C ASP A 63 -10.63 4.85 7.28
N ASP A 64 -9.65 5.26 6.47
CA ASP A 64 -9.57 4.86 5.07
C ASP A 64 -9.07 3.42 4.92
N TYR A 65 -8.23 2.95 5.84
CA TYR A 65 -7.82 1.55 5.91
C TYR A 65 -9.00 0.64 6.24
N ASP A 66 -9.82 0.99 7.23
CA ASP A 66 -11.06 0.30 7.59
C ASP A 66 -12.05 0.23 6.41
N ARG A 67 -12.14 1.31 5.61
CA ARG A 67 -12.95 1.34 4.39
C ARG A 67 -12.37 0.41 3.32
N LEU A 68 -11.06 0.39 3.16
CA LEU A 68 -10.36 -0.46 2.20
C LEU A 68 -10.50 -1.95 2.53
N GLU A 69 -10.47 -2.35 3.81
CA GLU A 69 -10.67 -3.75 4.21
C GLU A 69 -12.10 -4.27 3.93
N ARG A 70 -13.07 -3.36 3.75
CA ARG A 70 -14.48 -3.69 3.50
C ARG A 70 -14.87 -3.60 2.01
N ALA A 71 -13.97 -3.11 1.16
CA ALA A 71 -14.19 -2.94 -0.28
C ALA A 71 -14.05 -4.27 -1.05
#